data_AF-A0A7X6THE0-F1
#
_entry.id   AF-A0A7X6THE0-F1
#
_cell.length_a   1.000
_cell.length_b   1.000
_cell.length_c   1.000
_cell.angle_alpha   90.00
_cell.angle_beta   90.00
_cell.angle_gamma   90.00
#
_symmetry.space_group_name_H-M   'P 1'
#
loop_
_entity.id
_entity.type
_entity.pdbx_description
1 polymer ?
#
loop_
_entity_poly.entity_id
_entity_poly.type
_entity_poly.pdbx_seq_one_letter_code
_entity_poly.pdbx_strand_id
1 'polypeptide(L)' 'MSSEKRKPDPARVAILRSLPAEVKATITGEEADQFIYTDALPESLYEKIRDFLVESDD' A
#
# COMPACT_ATOMS: atom_id res chain seq x y z
N MET A 1 10.63 -9.11 -24.37
CA MET A 1 11.11 -9.12 -22.98
C MET A 1 11.39 -7.68 -22.57
N SER A 2 10.40 -6.98 -22.03
CA SER A 2 10.57 -5.60 -21.54
C SER A 2 10.31 -5.61 -20.05
N SER A 3 11.35 -5.93 -19.28
CA SER A 3 11.36 -5.74 -17.84
C SER A 3 11.46 -4.24 -17.57
N GLU A 4 10.34 -3.53 -17.75
CA GLU A 4 10.20 -2.16 -17.28
C GLU A 4 10.48 -2.17 -15.79
N LYS A 5 11.63 -1.61 -15.42
CA LYS A 5 12.05 -1.41 -14.05
C LYS A 5 11.01 -0.50 -13.40
N ARG A 6 9.95 -1.10 -12.85
CA ARG A 6 8.95 -0.40 -12.06
C ARG A 6 9.73 0.35 -10.98
N LYS A 7 9.80 1.67 -11.10
CA LYS A 7 10.48 2.49 -10.11
C LYS A 7 9.53 2.59 -8.93
N PRO A 8 9.99 2.26 -7.71
CA PRO A 8 9.16 2.42 -6.55
C PRO A 8 8.83 3.91 -6.38
N ASP A 9 7.55 4.24 -6.30
CA ASP A 9 7.14 5.63 -6.08
C ASP A 9 7.45 6.01 -4.61
N PRO A 10 8.31 7.01 -4.37
CA PRO A 10 8.69 7.40 -3.02
C PRO A 10 7.50 7.89 -2.18
N ALA A 11 6.45 8.47 -2.79
CA ALA A 11 5.24 8.88 -2.08
C ALA A 11 4.44 7.65 -1.60
N ARG A 12 4.35 6.59 -2.42
CA ARG A 12 3.69 5.33 -2.05
C ARG A 12 4.47 4.56 -0.98
N VAL A 13 5.79 4.57 -1.05
CA VAL A 13 6.66 4.02 0.02
C VAL A 13 6.44 4.79 1.33
N ALA A 14 6.31 6.11 1.27
CA ALA A 14 6.01 6.93 2.44
C ALA A 14 4.63 6.59 3.04
N ILE A 15 3.61 6.43 2.20
CA ILE A 15 2.26 6.00 2.64
C ILE A 15 2.32 4.64 3.33
N LEU A 16 2.93 3.63 2.70
CA LEU A 16 3.05 2.29 3.30
C LEU A 16 3.76 2.32 4.66
N ARG A 17 4.78 3.19 4.81
CA ARG A 17 5.49 3.39 6.07
C ARG A 17 4.68 4.16 7.11
N SER A 18 3.84 5.10 6.69
CA SER A 18 2.97 5.88 7.57
C SER A 18 1.75 5.10 8.05
N LEU A 19 1.40 3.97 7.41
CA LEU A 19 0.29 3.13 7.86
C LEU A 19 0.53 2.61 9.30
N PRO A 20 -0.55 2.47 10.10
CA PRO A 20 -0.51 1.87 11.44
C PRO A 20 0.06 0.45 11.42
N ALA A 21 0.59 -0.02 12.56
CA ALA A 21 1.14 -1.37 12.69
C ALA A 21 0.09 -2.46 12.40
N GLU A 22 -1.16 -2.25 12.83
CA GLU A 22 -2.30 -3.15 12.54
C GLU A 22 -2.53 -3.30 11.04
N VAL A 23 -2.57 -2.19 10.32
CA VAL A 23 -2.72 -2.21 8.86
C VAL A 23 -1.53 -2.90 8.19
N LYS A 24 -0.30 -2.59 8.61
CA LYS A 24 0.90 -3.25 8.06
C LYS A 24 0.92 -4.76 8.32
N ALA A 25 0.25 -5.23 9.37
CA ALA A 25 0.12 -6.65 9.66
C ALA A 25 -0.89 -7.36 8.74
N THR A 26 -1.88 -6.65 8.17
CA THR A 26 -2.87 -7.21 7.24
C THR A 26 -2.42 -7.16 5.78
N ILE A 27 -1.49 -6.24 5.45
CA ILE A 27 -0.91 -6.08 4.12
C ILE A 27 0.13 -7.17 3.83
N THR A 28 0.05 -7.80 2.66
CA THR A 28 1.06 -8.76 2.22
C THR A 28 2.23 -8.07 1.50
N GLY A 29 3.40 -8.71 1.49
CA GLY A 29 4.55 -8.20 0.74
C GLY A 29 4.26 -7.98 -0.75
N GLU A 30 3.43 -8.84 -1.35
CA GLU A 30 2.99 -8.68 -2.75
C GLU A 30 2.11 -7.44 -2.95
N GLU A 31 1.19 -7.15 -2.03
CA GLU A 31 0.34 -5.96 -2.09
C GLU A 31 1.14 -4.68 -1.85
N ALA A 32 2.10 -4.71 -0.93
CA ALA A 32 3.03 -3.61 -0.69
C ALA A 32 3.87 -3.32 -1.93
N ASP A 33 4.44 -4.35 -2.56
CA ASP A 33 5.19 -4.20 -3.80
C ASP A 33 4.28 -3.70 -4.91
N GLN A 34 3.11 -4.30 -5.12
CA GLN A 34 2.16 -3.81 -6.11
C GLN A 34 1.78 -2.35 -5.86
N PHE A 35 1.56 -1.96 -4.61
CA PHE A 35 1.24 -0.58 -4.27
C PHE A 35 2.40 0.37 -4.56
N ILE A 36 3.64 -0.03 -4.33
CA ILE A 36 4.83 0.78 -4.59
C ILE A 36 5.11 0.88 -6.10
N TYR A 37 4.74 -0.14 -6.88
CA TYR A 37 5.14 -0.30 -8.27
C TYR A 37 4.03 -0.09 -9.32
N THR A 38 2.75 -0.06 -8.92
CA THR A 38 1.59 0.08 -9.81
C THR A 38 0.92 1.44 -9.59
N ASP A 39 0.52 2.12 -10.68
CA ASP A 39 -0.18 3.42 -10.62
C ASP A 39 -1.61 3.34 -10.03
N ALA A 40 -2.21 2.15 -9.97
CA ALA A 40 -3.49 1.91 -9.32
C ALA A 40 -3.30 1.39 -7.88
N LEU A 41 -4.13 1.86 -6.94
CA LEU A 41 -4.26 1.24 -5.63
C LEU A 41 -4.97 -0.11 -5.83
N PRO A 42 -4.39 -1.25 -5.43
CA PRO A 42 -5.06 -2.55 -5.55
C PRO A 42 -6.34 -2.55 -4.73
N GLU A 43 -7.47 -3.03 -5.29
CA GLU A 43 -8.72 -3.17 -4.53
C GLU A 43 -8.52 -4.05 -3.30
N SER A 44 -7.75 -5.13 -3.39
CA SER A 44 -7.46 -6.01 -2.23
C SER A 44 -6.79 -5.27 -1.08
N LEU A 45 -5.84 -4.38 -1.41
CA LEU A 45 -5.17 -3.53 -0.43
C LEU A 45 -6.13 -2.49 0.13
N TYR A 46 -6.89 -1.84 -0.75
CA TYR A 46 -7.90 -0.85 -0.36
C TYR A 46 -8.93 -1.45 0.60
N GLU A 47 -9.50 -2.61 0.28
CA GLU A 47 -10.49 -3.26 1.14
C GLU A 47 -9.93 -3.58 2.53
N LYS A 48 -8.66 -4.01 2.61
CA LYS A 48 -8.00 -4.29 3.90
C LYS A 48 -7.75 -3.05 4.73
N ILE A 49 -7.41 -1.93 4.10
CA ILE A 49 -7.10 -0.69 4.81
C ILE A 49 -8.32 0.22 4.98
N ARG A 50 -9.37 0.06 4.16
CA ARG A 50 -10.61 0.87 4.17
C ARG A 50 -11.25 0.86 5.55
N ASP A 51 -11.26 -0.29 6.21
CA ASP A 51 -11.83 -0.45 7.54
C ASP A 51 -10.97 0.25 8.63
N PHE A 52 -9.70 0.51 8.35
CA PHE A 52 -8.77 1.26 9.21
C PHE A 52 -8.60 2.73 8.80
N LEU A 53 -9.08 3.13 7.62
CA LEU A 53 -9.17 4.52 7.19
C LEU A 53 -10.34 5.25 7.87
N VAL A 54 -11.15 4.53 8.66
CA VAL A 54 -12.17 5.10 9.54
C VAL A 54 -11.47 5.82 10.69
N GLU A 55 -11.48 7.14 10.57
CA GLU A 55 -11.12 8.20 11.51
C GLU A 55 -10.56 7.78 12.87
N SER A 56 -9.27 8.10 13.07
CA SER A 56 -8.77 8.39 14.41
C SER A 56 -9.48 9.66 14.92
N ASP A 57 -10.64 9.49 15.54
CA ASP A 57 -11.23 10.44 16.48
C ASP A 57 -10.46 10.29 17.81
N ASP A 58 -9.40 11.07 18.01
CA ASP A 58 -8.85 11.40 19.35
C ASP A 58 -8.32 12.84 19.38
#